data_AF-A0A8J7TK17-F1
#
_entry.id   AF-A0A8J7TK17-F1
#
_cell.length_a   1.000
_cell.length_b   1.000
_cell.length_c   1.000
_cell.angle_alpha   90.00
_cell.angle_beta   90.00
_cell.angle_gamma   90.00
#
_symmetry.space_group_name_H-M   'P 1'
#
loop_
_entity.id
_entity.type
_entity.pdbx_description
1 polymer ?
#
loop_
_entity_poly.entity_id
_entity_poly.type
_entity_poly.pdbx_seq_one_letter_code
_entity_poly.pdbx_strand_id
1 'polypeptide(L)'
;MENLISLSTAERISACLKSLTIEEPLSRLAQVRKQVLRKMPQTKEKASAFSPLHFARLYGAMHCRKFDMTVVLANLVLSLLDFRIYKDSAFNLLAIEPLSPKNYDDADSELAALLPLTERLVELLKPQASPALRQKMLAWLQFRLLACPNWREFSLGHSEPTQEGLIAGLIEGLNEPISDLLAACETELSGQSLTVSAKVASVSLAQGLIKLADTLSPRLAPRLILLVEGNSEFIFLPGAAEKLGFRLDDLGVSLISSGGAKQVVKRFLLLRELVSLPVVALLDEDAVDEIAIIEESLRDIDHLKVVEGGELEDCFSYEFLLYALNEQLQLHGQVLSQMPFSMPREGPRKVYLARLFRERGLGDFDKLEFAQVARHSLRSSNDVPLFVQEFLIFLKGLSERKSTN
;
A
#
# COMPACT_ATOMS: atom_id res chain seq x y z
N MET A 1 -21.46 -24.64 -6.68
CA MET A 1 -20.00 -24.40 -6.81
C MET A 1 -19.47 -25.20 -7.99
N GLU A 2 -19.88 -24.86 -9.21
CA GLU A 2 -19.51 -25.61 -10.42
C GLU A 2 -18.37 -24.90 -11.17
N ASN A 3 -17.29 -25.65 -11.42
CA ASN A 3 -16.17 -25.33 -12.32
C ASN A 3 -15.41 -24.03 -12.06
N LEU A 4 -14.84 -23.89 -10.86
CA LEU A 4 -13.77 -22.90 -10.61
C LEU A 4 -12.41 -23.56 -10.87
N ILE A 5 -11.53 -22.88 -11.60
CA ILE A 5 -10.16 -23.34 -11.85
C ILE A 5 -9.45 -23.48 -10.49
N SER A 6 -8.80 -24.61 -10.23
CA SER A 6 -7.99 -24.80 -9.02
C SER A 6 -6.86 -23.76 -8.97
N LEU A 7 -6.84 -22.95 -7.91
CA LEU A 7 -5.80 -21.93 -7.70
C LEU A 7 -4.77 -22.46 -6.70
N SER A 8 -3.49 -22.16 -6.96
CA SER A 8 -2.43 -22.39 -5.96
C SER A 8 -2.59 -21.47 -4.75
N THR A 9 -2.09 -21.88 -3.59
CA THR A 9 -2.09 -21.06 -2.37
C THR A 9 -1.39 -19.71 -2.58
N ALA A 10 -0.25 -19.72 -3.28
CA ALA A 10 0.52 -18.50 -3.59
C ALA A 10 -0.26 -17.51 -4.48
N GLU A 11 -1.00 -17.99 -5.48
CA GLU A 11 -1.86 -17.14 -6.31
C GLU A 11 -2.98 -16.49 -5.49
N ARG A 12 -3.61 -17.25 -4.58
CA ARG A 12 -4.66 -16.72 -3.70
C ARG A 12 -4.13 -15.63 -2.78
N ILE A 13 -3.03 -15.92 -2.10
CA ILE A 13 -2.34 -14.99 -1.22
C ILE A 13 -1.97 -13.69 -1.96
N SER A 14 -1.36 -13.79 -3.14
CA SER A 14 -0.97 -12.62 -3.93
C SER A 14 -2.17 -11.77 -4.34
N ALA A 15 -3.29 -12.40 -4.73
CA ALA A 15 -4.53 -11.71 -5.08
C ALA A 15 -5.10 -10.94 -3.88
N CYS A 16 -5.18 -11.59 -2.71
CA CYS A 16 -5.63 -10.95 -1.49
C CYS A 16 -4.72 -9.80 -1.06
N LEU A 17 -3.40 -9.96 -1.04
CA LEU A 17 -2.47 -8.89 -0.68
C LEU A 17 -2.61 -7.66 -1.59
N LYS A 18 -2.80 -7.86 -2.91
CA LYS A 18 -3.06 -6.76 -3.86
C LYS A 18 -4.37 -6.03 -3.55
N SER A 19 -5.37 -6.73 -3.02
CA SER A 19 -6.61 -6.08 -2.56
C SER A 19 -6.43 -5.30 -1.25
N LEU A 20 -5.33 -5.52 -0.52
CA LEU A 20 -5.04 -4.82 0.72
C LEU A 20 -4.22 -3.53 0.52
N THR A 21 -3.41 -3.46 -0.53
CA THR A 21 -2.57 -2.28 -0.84
C THR A 21 -3.39 -1.04 -1.11
N ILE A 22 -2.95 0.11 -0.61
CA ILE A 22 -3.65 1.39 -0.79
C ILE A 22 -3.82 1.74 -2.26
N GLU A 23 -5.08 1.92 -2.63
CA GLU A 23 -5.53 2.42 -3.92
C GLU A 23 -6.84 3.18 -3.72
N GLU A 24 -7.35 3.80 -4.78
CA GLU A 24 -8.73 4.26 -4.81
C GLU A 24 -9.68 3.06 -4.61
N PRO A 25 -10.70 3.17 -3.75
CA PRO A 25 -11.62 2.07 -3.49
C PRO A 25 -12.31 1.50 -4.76
N LEU A 26 -12.65 2.35 -5.73
CA LEU A 26 -13.19 1.93 -7.02
C LEU A 26 -12.19 1.17 -7.89
N SER A 27 -10.97 1.68 -8.00
CA SER A 27 -9.88 1.03 -8.75
C SER A 27 -9.59 -0.37 -8.18
N ARG A 28 -9.59 -0.50 -6.85
CA ARG A 28 -9.43 -1.78 -6.16
C ARG A 28 -10.55 -2.77 -6.52
N LEU A 29 -11.81 -2.34 -6.50
CA LEU A 29 -12.94 -3.20 -6.90
C LEU A 29 -12.86 -3.63 -8.37
N ALA A 30 -12.42 -2.73 -9.25
CA ALA A 30 -12.22 -3.05 -10.66
C ALA A 30 -11.11 -4.11 -10.84
N GLN A 31 -10.03 -4.02 -10.06
CA GLN A 31 -8.95 -5.01 -10.06
C GLN A 31 -9.43 -6.38 -9.56
N VAL A 32 -10.14 -6.40 -8.43
CA VAL A 32 -10.77 -7.60 -7.83
C VAL A 32 -11.74 -8.24 -8.84
N ARG A 33 -12.60 -7.44 -9.48
CA ARG A 33 -13.51 -7.90 -10.54
C ARG A 33 -12.76 -8.51 -11.72
N LYS A 34 -11.72 -7.84 -12.22
CA LYS A 34 -10.88 -8.33 -13.33
C LYS A 34 -10.22 -9.66 -12.99
N GLN A 35 -9.75 -9.83 -11.75
CA GLN A 35 -9.14 -11.09 -11.29
C GLN A 35 -10.15 -12.23 -11.22
N VAL A 36 -11.37 -11.98 -10.71
CA VAL A 36 -12.43 -12.98 -10.68
C VAL A 36 -12.87 -13.38 -12.09
N LEU A 37 -13.16 -12.40 -12.96
CA LEU A 37 -13.64 -12.66 -14.32
C LEU A 37 -12.65 -13.47 -15.16
N ARG A 38 -11.34 -13.32 -14.93
CA ARG A 38 -10.30 -14.13 -15.60
C ARG A 38 -10.34 -15.61 -15.25
N LYS A 39 -10.91 -15.98 -14.08
CA LYS A 39 -10.91 -17.36 -13.57
C LYS A 39 -12.30 -18.01 -13.64
N MET A 40 -13.34 -17.27 -14.01
CA MET A 40 -14.67 -17.81 -14.25
C MET A 40 -14.79 -18.40 -15.67
N PRO A 41 -15.58 -19.47 -15.86
CA PRO A 41 -15.91 -19.98 -17.19
C PRO A 41 -16.58 -18.89 -18.04
N GLN A 42 -16.17 -18.74 -19.31
CA GLN A 42 -16.72 -17.73 -20.21
C GLN A 42 -18.14 -18.10 -20.68
N THR A 43 -19.15 -17.83 -19.86
CA THR A 43 -20.56 -17.81 -20.27
C THR A 43 -21.05 -16.37 -20.36
N LYS A 44 -21.68 -16.01 -21.49
CA LYS A 44 -22.10 -14.64 -21.87
C LYS A 44 -22.96 -13.90 -20.82
N GLU A 45 -23.58 -14.61 -19.87
CA GLU A 45 -24.49 -14.03 -18.86
C GLU A 45 -23.81 -13.47 -17.59
N LYS A 46 -22.52 -13.72 -17.33
CA LYS A 46 -21.94 -13.49 -15.98
C LYS A 46 -21.14 -12.20 -15.76
N ALA A 47 -20.84 -11.42 -16.81
CA ALA A 47 -20.03 -10.19 -16.66
C ALA A 47 -20.73 -9.10 -15.83
N SER A 48 -22.06 -9.10 -15.75
CA SER A 48 -22.90 -8.16 -14.98
C SER A 48 -23.15 -8.59 -13.53
N ALA A 49 -22.84 -9.83 -13.14
CA ALA A 49 -23.19 -10.40 -11.82
C ALA A 49 -22.02 -10.46 -10.82
N PHE A 50 -20.93 -9.72 -11.06
CA PHE A 50 -19.80 -9.70 -10.13
C PHE A 50 -20.26 -9.19 -8.75
N SER A 51 -19.94 -9.95 -7.72
CA SER A 51 -20.14 -9.59 -6.32
C SER A 51 -18.85 -9.82 -5.56
N PRO A 52 -18.51 -8.96 -4.58
CA PRO A 52 -17.54 -9.22 -3.51
C PRO A 52 -17.43 -10.68 -3.04
N LEU A 53 -18.57 -11.37 -2.91
CA LEU A 53 -18.65 -12.77 -2.48
C LEU A 53 -17.91 -13.73 -3.42
N HIS A 54 -17.90 -13.45 -4.72
CA HIS A 54 -17.18 -14.28 -5.69
C HIS A 54 -15.67 -14.22 -5.48
N PHE A 55 -15.13 -13.04 -5.14
CA PHE A 55 -13.72 -12.90 -4.82
C PHE A 55 -13.38 -13.62 -3.51
N ALA A 56 -14.21 -13.45 -2.48
CA ALA A 56 -14.05 -14.10 -1.19
C ALA A 56 -14.03 -15.63 -1.29
N ARG A 57 -14.95 -16.22 -2.09
CA ARG A 57 -15.03 -17.67 -2.32
C ARG A 57 -13.86 -18.22 -3.12
N LEU A 58 -13.26 -17.41 -3.99
CA LEU A 58 -12.14 -17.81 -4.86
C LEU A 58 -10.77 -17.66 -4.20
N TYR A 59 -10.56 -16.53 -3.54
CA TYR A 59 -9.25 -16.08 -3.08
C TYR A 59 -9.20 -15.86 -1.57
N GLY A 60 -10.30 -15.39 -0.98
CA GLY A 60 -10.37 -14.97 0.42
C GLY A 60 -10.68 -16.10 1.42
N ALA A 61 -10.96 -15.70 2.66
CA ALA A 61 -11.16 -16.59 3.80
C ALA A 61 -12.30 -17.63 3.60
N MET A 62 -13.32 -17.33 2.78
CA MET A 62 -14.42 -18.27 2.49
C MET A 62 -13.96 -19.53 1.73
N HIS A 63 -12.77 -19.53 1.13
CA HIS A 63 -12.23 -20.71 0.46
C HIS A 63 -12.15 -21.93 1.38
N CYS A 64 -11.89 -21.71 2.68
CA CYS A 64 -11.52 -22.78 3.61
C CYS A 64 -12.69 -23.53 4.27
N ARG A 65 -13.95 -23.15 4.01
CA ARG A 65 -15.21 -23.72 4.56
C ARG A 65 -15.35 -23.78 6.09
N LYS A 66 -14.29 -23.51 6.86
CA LYS A 66 -14.31 -23.28 8.32
C LYS A 66 -13.73 -21.90 8.58
N PHE A 67 -14.53 -20.98 9.10
CA PHE A 67 -14.00 -19.70 9.56
C PHE A 67 -13.40 -19.89 10.96
N ASP A 68 -12.10 -19.67 11.05
CA ASP A 68 -11.46 -19.49 12.33
C ASP A 68 -11.69 -18.05 12.80
N MET A 69 -12.24 -17.90 14.01
CA MET A 69 -12.51 -16.59 14.60
C MET A 69 -11.25 -15.71 14.59
N THR A 70 -10.07 -16.29 14.80
CA THR A 70 -8.80 -15.56 14.77
C THR A 70 -8.55 -14.87 13.42
N VAL A 71 -8.83 -15.55 12.31
CA VAL A 71 -8.71 -15.00 10.95
C VAL A 71 -9.75 -13.91 10.71
N VAL A 72 -10.98 -14.11 11.20
CA VAL A 72 -12.04 -13.09 11.14
C VAL A 72 -11.61 -11.81 11.84
N LEU A 73 -11.08 -11.92 13.06
CA LEU A 73 -10.66 -10.76 13.85
C LEU A 73 -9.49 -10.03 13.20
N ALA A 74 -8.49 -10.74 12.68
CA ALA A 74 -7.41 -10.13 11.91
C ALA A 74 -7.93 -9.36 10.68
N ASN A 75 -8.88 -9.94 9.96
CA ASN A 75 -9.51 -9.28 8.82
C ASN A 75 -10.31 -8.05 9.24
N LEU A 76 -11.04 -8.13 10.35
CA LEU A 76 -11.82 -7.02 10.89
C LEU A 76 -10.92 -5.83 11.17
N VAL A 77 -9.82 -6.06 11.87
CA VAL A 77 -8.80 -5.06 12.19
C VAL A 77 -8.24 -4.37 10.96
N LEU A 78 -7.78 -5.15 9.97
CA LEU A 78 -7.24 -4.60 8.72
C LEU A 78 -8.27 -3.80 7.94
N SER A 79 -9.56 -4.11 8.13
CA SER A 79 -10.66 -3.36 7.54
C SER A 79 -10.94 -2.07 8.31
N LEU A 80 -10.81 -2.08 9.64
CA LEU A 80 -10.96 -0.88 10.48
C LEU A 80 -9.79 0.09 10.31
N LEU A 81 -8.58 -0.38 9.97
CA LEU A 81 -7.46 0.49 9.61
C LEU A 81 -7.76 1.36 8.38
N ASP A 82 -8.57 0.87 7.43
CA ASP A 82 -9.00 1.68 6.29
C ASP A 82 -9.81 2.92 6.74
N PHE A 83 -10.55 2.86 7.85
CA PHE A 83 -11.27 4.03 8.39
C PHE A 83 -10.33 5.09 8.97
N ARG A 84 -9.08 4.73 9.28
CA ARG A 84 -8.02 5.68 9.64
C ARG A 84 -7.34 6.25 8.41
N ILE A 85 -7.11 5.43 7.39
CA ILE A 85 -6.38 5.80 6.17
C ILE A 85 -7.22 6.66 5.24
N TYR A 86 -8.50 6.30 5.04
CA TYR A 86 -9.40 6.97 4.11
C TYR A 86 -10.27 8.01 4.82
N LYS A 87 -10.51 9.12 4.14
CA LYS A 87 -11.53 10.10 4.51
C LYS A 87 -12.92 9.48 4.35
N ASP A 88 -13.86 9.97 5.14
CA ASP A 88 -15.26 9.56 5.08
C ASP A 88 -15.86 9.73 3.66
N SER A 89 -15.46 10.79 2.94
CA SER A 89 -15.88 11.04 1.55
C SER A 89 -15.47 9.94 0.57
N ALA A 90 -14.36 9.24 0.81
CA ALA A 90 -13.89 8.17 -0.06
C ALA A 90 -14.88 6.99 -0.12
N PHE A 91 -15.58 6.71 0.98
CA PHE A 91 -16.57 5.63 1.04
C PHE A 91 -17.82 5.93 0.21
N ASN A 92 -18.12 7.20 -0.07
CA ASN A 92 -19.24 7.56 -0.96
C ASN A 92 -19.01 7.13 -2.41
N LEU A 93 -17.75 6.96 -2.83
CA LEU A 93 -17.41 6.48 -4.16
C LEU A 93 -17.64 4.98 -4.32
N LEU A 94 -17.94 4.25 -3.24
CA LEU A 94 -18.17 2.82 -3.30
C LEU A 94 -19.50 2.50 -4.00
N ALA A 95 -19.40 1.95 -5.20
CA ALA A 95 -20.50 1.28 -5.90
C ALA A 95 -20.73 -0.15 -5.37
N ILE A 96 -20.67 -0.34 -4.04
CA ILE A 96 -21.00 -1.60 -3.36
C ILE A 96 -22.27 -1.38 -2.54
N GLU A 97 -23.17 -2.36 -2.58
CA GLU A 97 -24.27 -2.48 -1.65
C GLU A 97 -23.89 -3.44 -0.51
N PRO A 98 -24.32 -3.19 0.74
CA PRO A 98 -24.10 -4.11 1.84
C PRO A 98 -24.59 -5.51 1.49
N LEU A 99 -23.89 -6.51 2.01
CA LEU A 99 -24.31 -7.89 1.81
C LEU A 99 -25.56 -8.15 2.66
N SER A 100 -26.64 -8.58 2.01
CA SER A 100 -27.84 -9.02 2.71
C SER A 100 -27.61 -10.43 3.29
N PRO A 101 -28.17 -10.77 4.47
CA PRO A 101 -28.20 -12.13 5.00
C PRO A 101 -28.71 -13.18 4.00
N LYS A 102 -29.58 -12.77 3.07
CA LYS A 102 -30.14 -13.63 2.00
C LYS A 102 -29.13 -14.00 0.90
N ASN A 103 -27.97 -13.35 0.87
CA ASN A 103 -26.91 -13.61 -0.12
C ASN A 103 -25.95 -14.72 0.31
N TYR A 104 -26.17 -15.29 1.50
CA TYR A 104 -25.36 -16.32 2.13
C TYR A 104 -26.07 -17.67 2.01
N ASP A 105 -25.33 -18.71 1.63
CA ASP A 105 -25.84 -20.10 1.70
C ASP A 105 -25.73 -20.59 3.16
N ASP A 106 -26.40 -21.68 3.56
CA ASP A 106 -26.33 -22.24 4.94
C ASP A 106 -24.89 -22.51 5.44
N ALA A 107 -23.92 -22.62 4.52
CA ALA A 107 -22.49 -22.75 4.79
C ALA A 107 -21.81 -21.47 5.31
N ASP A 108 -22.50 -20.33 5.28
CA ASP A 108 -21.97 -19.00 5.59
C ASP A 108 -22.54 -18.42 6.91
N SER A 109 -23.16 -19.26 7.76
CA SER A 109 -23.85 -18.83 9.00
C SER A 109 -22.96 -18.10 10.01
N GLU A 110 -21.67 -18.45 10.08
CA GLU A 110 -20.68 -17.78 10.95
C GLU A 110 -20.45 -16.34 10.51
N LEU A 111 -20.56 -16.04 9.21
CA LEU A 111 -20.39 -14.69 8.70
C LEU A 111 -21.65 -13.85 8.89
N ALA A 112 -22.82 -14.47 8.76
CA ALA A 112 -24.09 -13.84 9.08
C ALA A 112 -24.15 -13.41 10.56
N ALA A 113 -23.55 -14.18 11.47
CA ALA A 113 -23.42 -13.83 12.88
C ALA A 113 -22.56 -12.58 13.14
N LEU A 114 -21.66 -12.23 12.24
CA LEU A 114 -20.79 -11.05 12.36
C LEU A 114 -21.43 -9.77 11.79
N LEU A 115 -22.51 -9.87 11.01
CA LEU A 115 -23.15 -8.70 10.40
C LEU A 115 -23.66 -7.69 11.45
N PRO A 116 -24.40 -8.11 12.50
CA PRO A 116 -24.85 -7.18 13.54
C PRO A 116 -23.69 -6.50 14.27
N LEU A 117 -22.59 -7.23 14.46
CA LEU A 117 -21.37 -6.67 15.06
C LEU A 117 -20.76 -5.59 14.17
N THR A 118 -20.61 -5.85 12.85
CA THR A 118 -20.05 -4.86 11.91
C THR A 118 -20.89 -3.59 11.82
N GLU A 119 -22.21 -3.70 11.90
CA GLU A 119 -23.13 -2.55 11.96
C GLU A 119 -22.85 -1.72 13.21
N ARG A 120 -22.80 -2.36 14.37
CA ARG A 120 -22.57 -1.68 15.64
C ARG A 120 -21.20 -1.00 15.70
N LEU A 121 -20.17 -1.63 15.16
CA LEU A 121 -18.81 -1.07 15.10
C LEU A 121 -18.76 0.23 14.29
N VAL A 122 -19.44 0.28 13.13
CA VAL A 122 -19.51 1.50 12.32
C VAL A 122 -20.24 2.62 13.07
N GLU A 123 -21.32 2.31 13.78
CA GLU A 123 -22.03 3.30 14.60
C GLU A 123 -21.16 3.88 15.73
N LEU A 124 -20.39 3.03 16.39
CA LEU A 124 -19.51 3.43 17.50
C LEU A 124 -18.32 4.26 17.03
N LEU A 125 -17.68 3.84 15.93
CA LEU A 125 -16.47 4.50 15.42
C LEU A 125 -16.78 5.76 14.61
N LYS A 126 -17.97 5.85 14.01
CA LYS A 126 -18.39 6.97 13.16
C LYS A 126 -19.78 7.49 13.58
N PRO A 127 -19.94 7.97 14.82
CA PRO A 127 -21.23 8.40 15.36
C PRO A 127 -21.81 9.60 14.61
N GLN A 128 -20.96 10.43 14.00
CA GLN A 128 -21.38 11.61 13.23
C GLN A 128 -21.67 11.30 11.75
N ALA A 129 -21.35 10.10 11.26
CA ALA A 129 -21.62 9.74 9.87
C ALA A 129 -23.13 9.66 9.61
N SER A 130 -23.55 10.17 8.46
CA SER A 130 -24.94 10.07 8.01
C SER A 130 -25.34 8.60 7.79
N PRO A 131 -26.65 8.25 7.86
CA PRO A 131 -27.10 6.88 7.63
C PRO A 131 -26.62 6.29 6.29
N ALA A 132 -26.64 7.09 5.23
CA ALA A 132 -26.17 6.67 3.90
C ALA A 132 -24.66 6.35 3.89
N LEU A 133 -23.84 7.20 4.53
CA LEU A 133 -22.41 6.96 4.64
C LEU A 133 -22.12 5.71 5.48
N ARG A 134 -22.79 5.53 6.62
CA ARG A 134 -22.62 4.32 7.46
C ARG A 134 -22.93 3.06 6.67
N GLN A 135 -23.96 3.06 5.84
CA GLN A 135 -24.28 1.92 4.98
C GLN A 135 -23.14 1.61 3.99
N LYS A 136 -22.49 2.63 3.42
CA LYS A 136 -21.33 2.44 2.54
C LYS A 136 -20.10 1.93 3.28
N MET A 137 -19.83 2.45 4.47
CA MET A 137 -18.73 1.99 5.33
C MET A 137 -18.95 0.55 5.81
N LEU A 138 -20.19 0.18 6.12
CA LEU A 138 -20.58 -1.18 6.44
C LEU A 138 -20.34 -2.12 5.25
N ALA A 139 -20.80 -1.75 4.06
CA ALA A 139 -20.58 -2.54 2.85
C ALA A 139 -19.08 -2.77 2.59
N TRP A 140 -18.26 -1.75 2.83
CA TRP A 140 -16.80 -1.86 2.75
C TRP A 140 -16.22 -2.84 3.78
N LEU A 141 -16.62 -2.68 5.04
CA LEU A 141 -16.14 -3.51 6.15
C LEU A 141 -16.46 -4.98 5.89
N GLN A 142 -17.69 -5.27 5.47
CA GLN A 142 -18.15 -6.62 5.10
C GLN A 142 -17.37 -7.17 3.90
N PHE A 143 -17.14 -6.36 2.87
CA PHE A 143 -16.33 -6.78 1.72
C PHE A 143 -14.90 -7.13 2.16
N ARG A 144 -14.26 -6.29 2.96
CA ARG A 144 -12.87 -6.49 3.38
C ARG A 144 -12.71 -7.70 4.29
N LEU A 145 -13.64 -7.92 5.22
CA LEU A 145 -13.71 -9.14 6.04
C LEU A 145 -13.63 -10.42 5.20
N LEU A 146 -14.29 -10.38 4.05
CA LEU A 146 -14.43 -11.49 3.12
C LEU A 146 -13.28 -11.61 2.12
N ALA A 147 -12.70 -10.49 1.70
CA ALA A 147 -11.67 -10.43 0.67
C ALA A 147 -10.24 -10.68 1.20
N CYS A 148 -10.03 -10.65 2.51
CA CYS A 148 -8.74 -10.95 3.11
C CYS A 148 -8.36 -12.44 2.98
N PRO A 149 -7.05 -12.77 2.93
CA PRO A 149 -6.60 -14.15 2.81
C PRO A 149 -6.91 -14.93 4.09
N ASN A 150 -6.96 -16.27 4.01
CA ASN A 150 -6.84 -17.07 5.22
C ASN A 150 -5.39 -17.00 5.71
N TRP A 151 -5.15 -16.21 6.77
CA TRP A 151 -3.83 -16.01 7.34
C TRP A 151 -3.16 -17.30 7.84
N ARG A 152 -3.92 -18.38 8.13
CA ARG A 152 -3.35 -19.69 8.47
C ARG A 152 -2.86 -20.49 7.26
N GLU A 153 -3.29 -20.18 6.05
CA GLU A 153 -2.69 -20.77 4.84
C GLU A 153 -1.36 -20.10 4.49
N PHE A 154 -1.15 -18.89 5.01
CA PHE A 154 0.06 -18.09 4.82
C PHE A 154 1.28 -18.70 5.51
N SER A 155 1.09 -19.25 6.72
CA SER A 155 2.12 -19.95 7.49
C SER A 155 2.62 -21.23 6.80
N LEU A 156 1.75 -21.94 6.10
CA LEU A 156 2.06 -23.25 5.53
C LEU A 156 2.95 -23.22 4.26
N GLY A 157 3.22 -22.05 3.69
CA GLY A 157 3.86 -21.93 2.38
C GLY A 157 5.27 -21.35 2.35
N HIS A 158 5.71 -20.62 3.40
CA HIS A 158 6.95 -19.86 3.37
C HIS A 158 7.77 -20.10 4.64
N SER A 159 8.94 -20.73 4.48
CA SER A 159 9.94 -20.95 5.54
C SER A 159 10.71 -19.69 5.93
N GLU A 160 10.16 -18.50 5.67
CA GLU A 160 10.75 -17.23 6.13
C GLU A 160 10.05 -16.75 7.42
N PRO A 161 10.78 -16.62 8.54
CA PRO A 161 10.21 -16.34 9.87
C PRO A 161 9.58 -14.95 10.03
N THR A 162 9.57 -14.10 9.01
CA THR A 162 9.10 -12.70 9.09
C THR A 162 7.58 -12.54 8.93
N GLN A 163 6.91 -13.42 8.17
CA GLN A 163 5.46 -13.26 7.87
C GLN A 163 4.55 -14.02 8.85
N GLU A 164 4.95 -15.19 9.32
CA GLU A 164 4.28 -15.88 10.43
C GLU A 164 4.33 -15.04 11.72
N GLY A 165 5.47 -14.39 11.99
CA GLY A 165 5.62 -13.47 13.12
C GLY A 165 4.73 -12.23 13.01
N LEU A 166 4.48 -11.72 11.80
CA LEU A 166 3.56 -10.60 11.56
C LEU A 166 2.10 -10.97 11.86
N ILE A 167 1.67 -12.18 11.46
CA ILE A 167 0.31 -12.68 11.72
C ILE A 167 0.15 -13.05 13.20
N ALA A 168 1.14 -13.71 13.80
CA ALA A 168 1.14 -14.01 15.23
C ALA A 168 1.15 -12.72 16.07
N GLY A 169 1.94 -11.71 15.69
CA GLY A 169 1.96 -10.39 16.33
C GLY A 169 0.68 -9.59 16.14
N LEU A 170 0.04 -9.69 14.98
CA LEU A 170 -1.31 -9.16 14.71
C LEU A 170 -2.35 -9.75 15.67
N ILE A 171 -2.25 -11.07 15.90
CA ILE A 171 -3.16 -11.83 16.75
C ILE A 171 -2.91 -11.50 18.22
N GLU A 172 -1.65 -11.56 18.68
CA GLU A 172 -1.30 -11.32 20.09
C GLU A 172 -1.52 -9.86 20.50
N GLY A 173 -1.15 -8.90 19.65
CA GLY A 173 -1.21 -7.47 19.97
C GLY A 173 -2.62 -6.86 20.02
N LEU A 174 -3.62 -7.54 19.44
CA LEU A 174 -4.99 -7.03 19.36
C LEU A 174 -6.05 -7.96 19.93
N ASN A 175 -5.68 -9.14 20.41
CA ASN A 175 -6.65 -10.09 20.96
C ASN A 175 -7.49 -9.45 22.08
N GLU A 176 -6.83 -8.78 23.03
CA GLU A 176 -7.49 -8.11 24.16
C GLU A 176 -8.36 -6.91 23.72
N PRO A 177 -7.86 -5.88 22.99
CA PRO A 177 -8.68 -4.76 22.53
C PRO A 177 -9.89 -5.15 21.69
N ILE A 178 -9.75 -6.19 20.85
CA ILE A 178 -10.86 -6.69 20.04
C ILE A 178 -11.84 -7.46 20.93
N SER A 179 -11.37 -8.36 21.78
CA SER A 179 -12.22 -9.15 22.67
C SER A 179 -13.06 -8.26 23.58
N ASP A 180 -12.46 -7.20 24.15
CA ASP A 180 -13.16 -6.22 24.98
C ASP A 180 -14.27 -5.48 24.20
N LEU A 181 -13.99 -5.14 22.95
CA LEU A 181 -14.97 -4.48 22.08
C LEU A 181 -16.09 -5.43 21.65
N LEU A 182 -15.77 -6.68 21.32
CA LEU A 182 -16.77 -7.70 21.01
C LEU A 182 -17.69 -7.92 22.21
N ALA A 183 -17.13 -8.10 23.40
CA ALA A 183 -17.90 -8.25 24.63
C ALA A 183 -18.79 -7.03 24.91
N ALA A 184 -18.29 -5.81 24.67
CA ALA A 184 -19.08 -4.59 24.80
C ALA A 184 -20.23 -4.54 23.77
N CYS A 185 -19.98 -4.90 22.51
CA CYS A 185 -21.01 -4.95 21.46
C CYS A 185 -22.08 -6.01 21.75
N GLU A 186 -21.69 -7.21 22.21
CA GLU A 186 -22.60 -8.29 22.59
C GLU A 186 -23.48 -7.91 23.80
N THR A 187 -22.89 -7.25 24.80
CA THR A 187 -23.62 -6.76 25.97
C THR A 187 -24.67 -5.71 25.56
N GLU A 188 -24.37 -4.84 24.59
CA GLU A 188 -25.33 -3.84 24.11
C GLU A 188 -26.43 -4.40 23.21
N LEU A 189 -26.15 -5.45 22.41
CA LEU A 189 -27.16 -6.18 21.63
C LEU A 189 -28.25 -6.80 22.53
N SER A 190 -27.95 -6.99 23.83
CA SER A 190 -28.91 -7.45 24.84
C SER A 190 -29.84 -6.34 25.40
N GLY A 191 -29.74 -5.09 24.92
CA GLY A 191 -30.79 -4.08 25.07
C GLY A 191 -30.52 -2.87 25.97
N GLN A 192 -29.29 -2.38 26.10
CA GLN A 192 -29.00 -1.14 26.84
C GLN A 192 -28.45 -0.02 25.95
N SER A 193 -28.97 1.19 26.15
CA SER A 193 -28.52 2.45 25.52
C SER A 193 -27.00 2.64 25.65
N LEU A 194 -26.38 3.31 24.67
CA LEU A 194 -24.94 3.61 24.57
C LEU A 194 -24.30 3.82 25.95
N THR A 195 -23.71 2.77 26.48
CA THR A 195 -23.11 2.81 27.82
C THR A 195 -21.77 3.52 27.74
N VAL A 196 -21.32 4.10 28.86
CA VAL A 196 -19.93 4.61 28.99
C VAL A 196 -18.92 3.52 28.60
N SER A 197 -19.26 2.24 28.83
CA SER A 197 -18.45 1.07 28.49
C SER A 197 -18.13 0.97 27.00
N ALA A 198 -19.09 1.15 26.09
CA ALA A 198 -18.85 1.04 24.65
C ALA A 198 -18.01 2.20 24.10
N LYS A 199 -18.16 3.41 24.66
CA LYS A 199 -17.26 4.53 24.34
C LYS A 199 -15.84 4.24 24.78
N VAL A 200 -15.65 3.76 26.02
CA VAL A 200 -14.33 3.39 26.53
C VAL A 200 -13.70 2.28 25.68
N ALA A 201 -14.46 1.25 25.31
CA ALA A 201 -14.01 0.17 24.44
C ALA A 201 -13.61 0.68 23.04
N SER A 202 -14.36 1.61 22.46
CA SER A 202 -14.02 2.22 21.15
C SER A 202 -12.71 3.01 21.18
N VAL A 203 -12.43 3.72 22.28
CA VAL A 203 -11.16 4.43 22.48
C VAL A 203 -10.01 3.46 22.67
N SER A 204 -10.20 2.39 23.46
CA SER A 204 -9.22 1.31 23.63
C SER A 204 -8.90 0.64 22.30
N LEU A 205 -9.91 0.32 21.48
CA LEU A 205 -9.73 -0.21 20.14
C LEU A 205 -8.94 0.76 19.26
N ALA A 206 -9.31 2.04 19.23
CA ALA A 206 -8.60 3.02 18.42
C ALA A 206 -7.12 3.10 18.80
N GLN A 207 -6.80 3.07 20.09
CA GLN A 207 -5.42 3.03 20.59
C GLN A 207 -4.71 1.71 20.23
N GLY A 208 -5.38 0.57 20.34
CA GLY A 208 -4.86 -0.73 19.89
C GLY A 208 -4.54 -0.73 18.40
N LEU A 209 -5.46 -0.23 17.57
CA LEU A 209 -5.27 -0.10 16.12
C LEU A 209 -4.10 0.82 15.75
N ILE A 210 -3.86 1.88 16.54
CA ILE A 210 -2.67 2.73 16.38
C ILE A 210 -1.39 1.93 16.63
N LYS A 211 -1.29 1.28 17.79
CA LYS A 211 -0.12 0.47 18.15
C LYS A 211 0.13 -0.65 17.14
N LEU A 212 -0.92 -1.30 16.67
CA LEU A 212 -0.78 -2.32 15.65
C LEU A 212 -0.27 -1.74 14.33
N ALA A 213 -0.84 -0.63 13.86
CA ALA A 213 -0.41 -0.02 12.60
C ALA A 213 1.10 0.24 12.58
N ASP A 214 1.69 0.53 13.74
CA ASP A 214 3.13 0.74 13.91
C ASP A 214 3.97 -0.54 13.76
N THR A 215 3.36 -1.71 13.93
CA THR A 215 4.00 -3.03 13.75
C THR A 215 3.78 -3.63 12.37
N LEU A 216 2.84 -3.07 11.61
CA LEU A 216 2.47 -3.56 10.29
C LEU A 216 3.33 -2.97 9.18
N SER A 217 3.50 -3.76 8.11
CA SER A 217 4.10 -3.25 6.88
C SER A 217 3.35 -2.01 6.37
N PRO A 218 4.04 -0.95 5.91
CA PRO A 218 3.41 0.24 5.34
C PRO A 218 2.49 -0.04 4.16
N ARG A 219 2.64 -1.17 3.48
CA ARG A 219 1.70 -1.58 2.42
C ARG A 219 0.28 -1.82 2.93
N LEU A 220 0.14 -2.19 4.22
CA LEU A 220 -1.13 -2.45 4.89
C LEU A 220 -1.57 -1.25 5.73
N ALA A 221 -0.62 -0.57 6.39
CA ALA A 221 -0.92 0.52 7.32
C ALA A 221 0.15 1.63 7.25
N PRO A 222 0.22 2.42 6.16
CA PRO A 222 1.21 3.47 6.08
C PRO A 222 0.82 4.68 6.92
N ARG A 223 1.85 5.43 7.26
CA ARG A 223 1.76 6.74 7.90
C ARG A 223 1.83 7.88 6.88
N LEU A 224 2.50 7.63 5.75
CA LEU A 224 2.62 8.57 4.64
C LEU A 224 2.70 7.84 3.29
N ILE A 225 2.24 8.50 2.24
CA ILE A 225 2.31 7.98 0.86
C ILE A 225 3.37 8.80 0.12
N LEU A 226 4.36 8.13 -0.48
CA LEU A 226 5.36 8.75 -1.33
C LEU A 226 5.13 8.35 -2.78
N LEU A 227 4.78 9.32 -3.61
CA LEU A 227 4.68 9.19 -5.06
C LEU A 227 6.00 9.61 -5.69
N VAL A 228 6.61 8.70 -6.44
CA VAL A 228 7.78 8.99 -7.29
C VAL A 228 7.40 8.88 -8.76
N GLU A 229 8.13 9.59 -9.61
CA GLU A 229 7.92 9.58 -11.05
C GLU A 229 8.08 8.18 -11.66
N GLY A 230 9.23 7.53 -11.42
CA GLY A 230 9.61 6.32 -12.12
C GLY A 230 10.01 5.14 -11.22
N ASN A 231 10.44 4.07 -11.89
CA ASN A 231 10.94 2.88 -11.21
C ASN A 231 12.38 3.06 -10.71
N SER A 232 13.15 4.00 -11.26
CA SER A 232 14.51 4.32 -10.82
C SER A 232 14.52 4.73 -9.35
N GLU A 233 13.69 5.69 -8.96
CA GLU A 233 13.59 6.19 -7.58
C GLU A 233 13.00 5.09 -6.68
N PHE A 234 11.99 4.36 -7.19
CA PHE A 234 11.37 3.26 -6.48
C PHE A 234 12.39 2.17 -6.08
N ILE A 235 13.35 1.89 -6.95
CA ILE A 235 14.41 0.92 -6.72
C ILE A 235 15.48 1.50 -5.79
N PHE A 236 15.92 2.74 -6.04
CA PHE A 236 17.08 3.34 -5.41
C PHE A 236 16.82 3.84 -3.98
N LEU A 237 15.74 4.58 -3.74
CA LEU A 237 15.46 5.25 -2.47
C LEU A 237 15.48 4.31 -1.25
N PRO A 238 14.93 3.07 -1.31
CA PRO A 238 15.02 2.16 -0.18
C PRO A 238 16.45 1.83 0.24
N GLY A 239 17.35 1.59 -0.72
CA GLY A 239 18.75 1.30 -0.42
C GLY A 239 19.52 2.53 0.02
N ALA A 240 19.19 3.72 -0.51
CA ALA A 240 19.74 4.97 -0.01
C ALA A 240 19.37 5.22 1.47
N ALA A 241 18.10 4.97 1.85
CA ALA A 241 17.65 5.07 3.24
C ALA A 241 18.42 4.13 4.18
N GLU A 242 18.62 2.87 3.76
CA GLU A 242 19.38 1.88 4.53
C GLU A 242 20.81 2.36 4.83
N LYS A 243 21.45 3.06 3.88
CA LYS A 243 22.79 3.64 4.05
C LYS A 243 22.82 4.84 5.00
N LEU A 244 21.68 5.47 5.24
CA LEU A 244 21.48 6.50 6.26
C LEU A 244 21.04 5.91 7.61
N GLY A 245 20.97 4.58 7.73
CA GLY A 245 20.73 3.88 8.99
C GLY A 245 19.26 3.69 9.35
N PHE A 246 18.34 3.79 8.38
CA PHE A 246 16.91 3.50 8.60
C PHE A 246 16.27 2.88 7.36
N ARG A 247 15.11 2.23 7.53
CA ARG A 247 14.33 1.70 6.42
C ARG A 247 13.08 2.54 6.21
N LEU A 248 12.71 2.78 4.95
CA LEU A 248 11.44 3.45 4.62
C LEU A 248 10.23 2.68 5.17
N ASP A 249 10.33 1.35 5.24
CA ASP A 249 9.29 0.51 5.82
C ASP A 249 9.06 0.81 7.30
N ASP A 250 10.13 0.96 8.08
CA ASP A 250 10.05 1.25 9.53
C ASP A 250 9.47 2.66 9.78
N LEU A 251 9.59 3.56 8.79
CA LEU A 251 8.97 4.89 8.80
C LEU A 251 7.51 4.87 8.33
N GLY A 252 6.92 3.72 7.99
CA GLY A 252 5.55 3.65 7.50
C GLY A 252 5.35 4.35 6.16
N VAL A 253 6.38 4.42 5.31
CA VAL A 253 6.33 5.05 3.98
C VAL A 253 5.79 4.07 2.95
N SER A 254 4.62 4.35 2.38
CA SER A 254 4.12 3.63 1.20
C SER A 254 4.67 4.28 -0.07
N LEU A 255 5.80 3.76 -0.56
CA LEU A 255 6.44 4.19 -1.81
C LEU A 255 5.71 3.64 -3.04
N ILE A 256 5.35 4.51 -3.99
CA ILE A 256 4.58 4.18 -5.18
C ILE A 256 5.25 4.82 -6.42
N SER A 257 5.67 3.97 -7.37
CA SER A 257 6.08 4.41 -8.71
C SER A 257 4.87 4.76 -9.57
N SER A 258 4.84 5.97 -10.13
CA SER A 258 3.68 6.49 -10.87
C SER A 258 3.70 6.20 -12.36
N GLY A 259 4.89 6.07 -12.95
CA GLY A 259 5.06 5.87 -14.39
C GLY A 259 5.01 7.18 -15.18
N GLY A 260 5.64 8.23 -14.65
CA GLY A 260 5.76 9.56 -15.27
C GLY A 260 5.08 10.68 -14.46
N ALA A 261 5.57 11.90 -14.60
CA ALA A 261 5.07 13.10 -13.90
C ALA A 261 3.54 13.28 -14.01
N LYS A 262 2.95 13.11 -15.20
CA LYS A 262 1.48 13.20 -15.38
C LYS A 262 0.70 12.21 -14.54
N GLN A 263 1.24 11.00 -14.34
CA GLN A 263 0.62 10.00 -13.49
C GLN A 263 0.80 10.33 -12.01
N VAL A 264 1.92 10.96 -11.62
CA VAL A 264 2.11 11.51 -10.26
C VAL A 264 1.01 12.52 -9.97
N VAL A 265 0.78 13.51 -10.84
CA VAL A 265 -0.29 14.51 -10.66
C VAL A 265 -1.65 13.85 -10.51
N LYS A 266 -2.01 12.95 -11.44
CA LYS A 266 -3.30 12.26 -11.39
C LYS A 266 -3.49 11.49 -10.07
N ARG A 267 -2.47 10.77 -9.63
CA ARG A 267 -2.52 10.01 -8.38
C ARG A 267 -2.52 10.91 -7.16
N PHE A 268 -1.76 12.00 -7.18
CA PHE A 268 -1.72 12.99 -6.10
C PHE A 268 -3.10 13.61 -5.89
N LEU A 269 -3.70 14.16 -6.95
CA LEU A 269 -5.03 14.77 -6.92
C LEU A 269 -6.12 13.79 -6.47
N LEU A 270 -6.02 12.53 -6.88
CA LEU A 270 -6.93 11.49 -6.42
C LEU A 270 -6.73 11.18 -4.92
N LEU A 271 -5.49 10.88 -4.52
CA LEU A 271 -5.19 10.46 -3.15
C LEU A 271 -5.45 11.57 -2.13
N ARG A 272 -5.16 12.85 -2.44
CA ARG A 272 -5.45 13.96 -1.51
C ARG A 272 -6.94 14.08 -1.16
N GLU A 273 -7.82 13.69 -2.06
CA GLU A 273 -9.27 13.69 -1.84
C GLU A 273 -9.75 12.47 -1.08
N LEU A 274 -9.01 11.36 -1.15
CA LEU A 274 -9.43 10.08 -0.59
C LEU A 274 -8.80 9.76 0.76
N VAL A 275 -7.55 10.15 1.00
CA VAL A 275 -6.79 9.72 2.18
C VAL A 275 -6.70 10.83 3.23
N SER A 276 -6.62 10.45 4.50
CA SER A 276 -6.30 11.34 5.64
C SER A 276 -4.78 11.45 5.87
N LEU A 277 -3.98 10.67 5.15
CA LEU A 277 -2.53 10.60 5.26
C LEU A 277 -1.85 11.72 4.46
N PRO A 278 -0.62 12.14 4.85
CA PRO A 278 0.25 12.99 4.03
C PRO A 278 0.55 12.29 2.71
N VAL A 279 0.44 13.02 1.62
CA VAL A 279 0.92 12.59 0.31
C VAL A 279 2.13 13.45 -0.03
N VAL A 280 3.27 12.81 -0.25
CA VAL A 280 4.51 13.44 -0.71
C VAL A 280 4.70 13.09 -2.17
N ALA A 281 4.84 14.09 -3.03
CA ALA A 281 5.22 13.91 -4.43
C ALA A 281 6.70 14.26 -4.62
N LEU A 282 7.45 13.40 -5.30
CA LEU A 282 8.79 13.64 -5.78
C LEU A 282 8.77 13.67 -7.32
N LEU A 283 9.14 14.80 -7.90
CA LEU A 283 9.18 15.04 -9.34
C LEU A 283 10.56 15.49 -9.79
N ASP A 284 10.91 15.19 -11.04
CA ASP A 284 12.11 15.73 -11.68
C ASP A 284 11.93 17.22 -11.99
N GLU A 285 13.03 17.97 -12.10
CA GLU A 285 13.01 19.44 -12.29
C GLU A 285 12.34 19.87 -13.61
N ASP A 286 12.32 19.00 -14.62
CA ASP A 286 11.76 19.30 -15.94
C ASP A 286 10.23 19.14 -16.01
N ALA A 287 9.58 18.63 -14.96
CA ALA A 287 8.14 18.46 -14.84
C ALA A 287 7.40 19.76 -14.43
N VAL A 288 7.72 20.90 -15.06
CA VAL A 288 7.30 22.25 -14.65
C VAL A 288 5.79 22.41 -14.51
N ASP A 289 5.01 21.95 -15.50
CA ASP A 289 3.55 22.07 -15.48
C ASP A 289 2.95 21.20 -14.36
N GLU A 290 3.47 19.98 -14.19
CA GLU A 290 3.05 19.05 -13.16
C GLU A 290 3.36 19.54 -11.74
N ILE A 291 4.54 20.15 -11.54
CA ILE A 291 4.96 20.81 -10.29
C ILE A 291 3.94 21.90 -9.92
N ALA A 292 3.62 22.80 -10.85
CA ALA A 292 2.68 23.90 -10.61
C ALA A 292 1.30 23.38 -10.19
N ILE A 293 0.77 22.36 -10.87
CA ILE A 293 -0.54 21.77 -10.55
C ILE A 293 -0.56 21.18 -9.13
N ILE A 294 0.51 20.46 -8.74
CA ILE A 294 0.59 19.86 -7.40
C ILE A 294 0.73 20.95 -6.33
N GLU A 295 1.57 21.96 -6.57
CA GLU A 295 1.82 23.04 -5.62
C GLU A 295 0.54 23.83 -5.30
N GLU A 296 -0.25 24.19 -6.32
CA GLU A 296 -1.57 24.83 -6.15
C GLU A 296 -2.60 23.91 -5.43
N SER A 297 -2.31 22.61 -5.41
CA SER A 297 -3.15 21.55 -4.88
C SER A 297 -2.67 20.97 -3.55
N LEU A 298 -1.68 21.55 -2.88
CA LEU A 298 -1.23 21.03 -1.60
C LEU A 298 -2.30 21.22 -0.51
N ARG A 299 -2.50 20.20 0.33
CA ARG A 299 -3.11 20.37 1.66
C ARG A 299 -2.00 20.75 2.64
N ASP A 300 -2.36 21.27 3.81
CA ASP A 300 -1.41 21.62 4.88
C ASP A 300 -0.52 20.45 5.35
N ILE A 301 -0.96 19.22 5.09
CA ILE A 301 -0.26 17.98 5.45
C ILE A 301 0.49 17.34 4.28
N ASP A 302 0.36 17.86 3.06
CA ASP A 302 1.00 17.31 1.86
C ASP A 302 2.28 18.08 1.52
N HIS A 303 3.15 17.44 0.74
CA HIS A 303 4.43 18.04 0.37
C HIS A 303 4.81 17.71 -1.08
N LEU A 304 5.42 18.68 -1.75
CA LEU A 304 6.08 18.51 -3.04
C LEU A 304 7.59 18.66 -2.85
N LYS A 305 8.36 17.77 -3.47
CA LYS A 305 9.81 17.82 -3.56
C LYS A 305 10.21 17.68 -5.02
N VAL A 306 11.15 18.51 -5.44
CA VAL A 306 11.67 18.54 -6.80
C VAL A 306 13.12 18.09 -6.75
N VAL A 307 13.50 17.14 -7.60
CA VAL A 307 14.87 16.65 -7.71
C VAL A 307 15.75 17.78 -8.25
N GLU A 308 16.65 18.31 -7.42
CA GLU A 308 17.54 19.39 -7.82
C GLU A 308 18.58 18.91 -8.84
N GLY A 309 18.68 19.61 -9.97
CA GLY A 309 19.73 19.37 -10.96
C GLY A 309 19.36 18.42 -12.11
N GLY A 310 18.07 18.08 -12.25
CA GLY A 310 17.55 17.26 -13.35
C GLY A 310 16.95 15.93 -12.89
N GLU A 311 17.50 14.82 -13.41
CA GLU A 311 17.04 13.47 -13.13
C GLU A 311 17.89 12.82 -12.01
N LEU A 312 17.46 11.68 -11.45
CA LEU A 312 18.17 11.00 -10.35
C LEU A 312 19.68 10.76 -10.63
N GLU A 313 20.03 10.39 -11.87
CA GLU A 313 21.42 10.18 -12.29
C GLU A 313 22.29 11.45 -12.22
N ASP A 314 21.67 12.62 -12.32
CA ASP A 314 22.35 13.91 -12.32
C ASP A 314 22.73 14.31 -10.88
N CYS A 315 22.01 13.79 -9.88
CA CYS A 315 22.28 14.07 -8.47
C CYS A 315 23.54 13.37 -7.92
N PHE A 316 24.03 12.31 -8.57
CA PHE A 316 25.23 11.61 -8.07
C PHE A 316 26.49 12.45 -8.24
N SER A 317 27.43 12.27 -7.30
CA SER A 317 28.79 12.78 -7.48
C SER A 317 29.41 12.15 -8.72
N TYR A 318 30.26 12.90 -9.40
CA TYR A 318 30.90 12.45 -10.63
C TYR A 318 31.65 11.13 -10.43
N GLU A 319 32.38 11.02 -9.31
CA GLU A 319 33.19 9.86 -8.95
C GLU A 319 32.31 8.62 -8.69
N PHE A 320 31.19 8.77 -7.97
CA PHE A 320 30.27 7.65 -7.74
C PHE A 320 29.55 7.22 -9.02
N LEU A 321 29.10 8.19 -9.82
CA LEU A 321 28.44 7.91 -11.10
C LEU A 321 29.34 7.10 -12.02
N LEU A 322 30.62 7.48 -12.17
CA LEU A 322 31.57 6.71 -12.96
C LEU A 322 31.78 5.29 -12.42
N TYR A 323 31.86 5.14 -11.09
CA TYR A 323 31.97 3.82 -10.47
C TYR A 323 30.75 2.96 -10.80
N ALA A 324 29.53 3.46 -10.56
CA ALA A 324 28.29 2.73 -10.82
C ALA A 324 28.11 2.40 -12.32
N LEU A 325 28.47 3.33 -13.22
CA LEU A 325 28.45 3.07 -14.67
C LEU A 325 29.45 1.98 -15.07
N ASN A 326 30.64 1.96 -14.46
CA ASN A 326 31.62 0.91 -14.74
C ASN A 326 31.13 -0.46 -14.26
N GLU A 327 30.47 -0.51 -13.11
CA GLU A 327 29.84 -1.74 -12.62
C GLU A 327 28.69 -2.19 -13.55
N GLN A 328 27.88 -1.27 -14.04
CA GLN A 328 26.81 -1.58 -15.00
C GLN A 328 27.39 -2.15 -16.31
N LEU A 329 28.41 -1.51 -16.87
CA LEU A 329 29.07 -1.99 -18.09
C LEU A 329 29.70 -3.37 -17.92
N GLN A 330 30.22 -3.68 -16.72
CA GLN A 330 30.81 -5.01 -16.43
C GLN A 330 29.78 -6.14 -16.55
N LEU A 331 28.51 -5.87 -16.23
CA LEU A 331 27.42 -6.83 -16.45
C LEU A 331 27.27 -7.23 -17.93
N HIS A 332 27.68 -6.34 -18.83
CA HIS A 332 27.67 -6.52 -20.28
C HIS A 332 29.05 -6.87 -20.85
N GLY A 333 30.02 -7.26 -20.00
CA GLY A 333 31.38 -7.63 -20.41
C GLY A 333 32.24 -6.45 -20.87
N GLN A 334 31.87 -5.22 -20.48
CA GLN A 334 32.56 -3.99 -20.87
C GLN A 334 33.07 -3.20 -19.64
N VAL A 335 34.02 -2.30 -19.84
CA VAL A 335 34.50 -1.37 -18.81
C VAL A 335 34.68 0.03 -19.38
N LEU A 336 34.56 1.06 -18.56
CA LEU A 336 34.67 2.46 -18.98
C LEU A 336 36.00 2.75 -19.69
N SER A 337 37.10 2.14 -19.26
CA SER A 337 38.45 2.37 -19.82
C SER A 337 38.67 1.84 -21.23
N GLN A 338 37.76 1.01 -21.78
CA GLN A 338 37.90 0.44 -23.13
C GLN A 338 37.78 1.48 -24.25
N MET A 339 37.11 2.61 -24.01
CA MET A 339 36.92 3.67 -25.00
C MET A 339 37.02 5.05 -24.35
N PRO A 340 37.53 6.07 -25.07
CA PRO A 340 37.50 7.45 -24.58
C PRO A 340 36.05 7.88 -24.34
N PHE A 341 35.79 8.39 -23.14
CA PHE A 341 34.49 8.90 -22.74
C PHE A 341 34.68 10.21 -21.98
N SER A 342 33.80 11.17 -22.23
CA SER A 342 33.75 12.45 -21.52
C SER A 342 32.31 12.77 -21.18
N MET A 343 32.08 13.20 -19.96
CA MET A 343 30.79 13.63 -19.44
C MET A 343 31.02 14.79 -18.46
N PRO A 344 30.12 15.78 -18.42
CA PRO A 344 30.25 16.90 -17.49
C PRO A 344 30.25 16.41 -16.04
N ARG A 345 31.01 17.09 -15.19
CA ARG A 345 31.08 16.81 -13.75
C ARG A 345 29.78 17.14 -13.03
N GLU A 346 29.01 18.09 -13.54
CA GLU A 346 27.76 18.60 -12.94
C GLU A 346 26.73 18.91 -14.04
N GLY A 347 25.45 19.01 -13.64
CA GLY A 347 24.33 19.29 -14.54
C GLY A 347 23.86 18.08 -15.35
N PRO A 348 23.05 18.29 -16.40
CA PRO A 348 22.39 17.20 -17.13
C PRO A 348 23.35 16.25 -17.85
N ARG A 349 23.25 14.95 -17.58
CA ARG A 349 24.14 13.90 -18.13
C ARG A 349 23.44 12.93 -19.08
N LYS A 350 22.11 12.95 -19.15
CA LYS A 350 21.27 12.07 -20.00
C LYS A 350 21.79 11.83 -21.42
N VAL A 351 22.18 12.90 -22.14
CA VAL A 351 22.68 12.79 -23.53
C VAL A 351 24.02 12.05 -23.60
N TYR A 352 24.90 12.25 -22.61
CA TYR A 352 26.20 11.59 -22.54
C TYR A 352 26.06 10.10 -22.19
N LEU A 353 25.14 9.78 -21.27
CA LEU A 353 24.81 8.39 -20.91
C LEU A 353 24.21 7.64 -22.11
N ALA A 354 23.25 8.25 -22.82
CA ALA A 354 22.67 7.66 -24.03
C ALA A 354 23.73 7.44 -25.12
N ARG A 355 24.64 8.40 -25.31
CA ARG A 355 25.75 8.28 -26.27
C ARG A 355 26.70 7.14 -25.90
N LEU A 356 27.10 7.04 -24.63
CA LEU A 356 28.01 6.00 -24.13
C LEU A 356 27.49 4.59 -24.45
N PHE A 357 26.21 4.33 -24.19
CA PHE A 357 25.62 3.00 -24.41
C PHE A 357 25.45 2.69 -25.91
N ARG A 358 25.10 3.69 -26.73
CA ARG A 358 24.99 3.51 -28.19
C ARG A 358 26.34 3.24 -28.85
N GLU A 359 27.38 4.00 -28.49
CA GLU A 359 28.73 3.80 -29.03
C GLU A 359 29.31 2.43 -28.66
N ARG A 360 28.82 1.84 -27.57
CA ARG A 360 29.18 0.51 -27.07
C ARG A 360 28.31 -0.64 -27.59
N GLY A 361 27.35 -0.34 -28.46
CA GLY A 361 26.44 -1.33 -29.03
C GLY A 361 25.41 -1.89 -28.05
N LEU A 362 25.17 -1.23 -26.92
CA LEU A 362 24.24 -1.65 -25.87
C LEU A 362 22.82 -1.07 -26.04
N GLY A 363 22.63 -0.16 -27.01
CA GLY A 363 21.35 0.48 -27.26
C GLY A 363 21.15 1.73 -26.42
N ASP A 364 19.93 1.93 -25.91
CA ASP A 364 19.62 3.06 -25.02
C ASP A 364 20.06 2.76 -23.58
N PHE A 365 20.33 3.82 -22.82
CA PHE A 365 20.74 3.70 -21.42
C PHE A 365 19.62 3.08 -20.57
N ASP A 366 19.89 1.92 -19.96
CA ASP A 366 18.95 1.27 -19.06
C ASP A 366 19.01 1.91 -17.66
N LYS A 367 18.11 2.86 -17.43
CA LYS A 367 17.95 3.55 -16.15
C LYS A 367 17.60 2.61 -15.00
N LEU A 368 16.89 1.51 -15.26
CA LEU A 368 16.45 0.59 -14.22
C LEU A 368 17.59 -0.30 -13.76
N GLU A 369 18.36 -0.83 -14.72
CA GLU A 369 19.61 -1.54 -14.41
C GLU A 369 20.59 -0.60 -13.69
N PHE A 370 20.74 0.64 -14.16
CA PHE A 370 21.58 1.61 -13.47
C PHE A 370 21.11 1.86 -12.03
N ALA A 371 19.82 2.08 -11.78
CA ALA A 371 19.29 2.29 -10.43
C ALA A 371 19.55 1.08 -9.50
N GLN A 372 19.46 -0.14 -10.04
CA GLN A 372 19.83 -1.36 -9.30
C GLN A 372 21.33 -1.39 -9.00
N VAL A 373 22.18 -1.16 -9.99
CA VAL A 373 23.64 -1.15 -9.81
C VAL A 373 24.07 -0.07 -8.83
N ALA A 374 23.55 1.15 -8.98
CA ALA A 374 23.81 2.28 -8.10
C ALA A 374 23.41 1.94 -6.65
N ARG A 375 22.23 1.36 -6.43
CA ARG A 375 21.80 0.89 -5.10
C ARG A 375 22.80 -0.09 -4.49
N HIS A 376 23.19 -1.13 -5.22
CA HIS A 376 24.12 -2.15 -4.71
C HIS A 376 25.53 -1.59 -4.50
N SER A 377 25.88 -0.53 -5.24
CA SER A 377 27.18 0.12 -5.21
C SER A 377 27.37 1.07 -4.01
N LEU A 378 26.31 1.44 -3.30
CA LEU A 378 26.42 2.32 -2.13
C LEU A 378 27.22 1.64 -1.01
N ARG A 379 28.33 2.25 -0.57
CA ARG A 379 29.17 1.72 0.52
C ARG A 379 28.93 2.45 1.81
N SER A 380 28.69 3.75 1.75
CA SER A 380 28.48 4.64 2.89
C SER A 380 27.40 5.67 2.61
N SER A 381 27.00 6.44 3.63
CA SER A 381 26.08 7.57 3.48
C SER A 381 26.59 8.63 2.49
N ASN A 382 27.92 8.79 2.36
CA ASN A 382 28.54 9.79 1.48
C ASN A 382 28.35 9.48 -0.01
N ASP A 383 28.02 8.22 -0.34
CA ASP A 383 27.73 7.81 -1.72
C ASP A 383 26.29 8.16 -2.14
N VAL A 384 25.43 8.49 -1.17
CA VAL A 384 24.06 8.92 -1.43
C VAL A 384 24.08 10.39 -1.86
N PRO A 385 23.42 10.79 -2.96
CA PRO A 385 23.31 12.20 -3.36
C PRO A 385 22.80 13.10 -2.24
N LEU A 386 23.38 14.29 -2.07
CA LEU A 386 23.03 15.20 -0.97
C LEU A 386 21.52 15.51 -0.92
N PHE A 387 20.92 15.86 -2.06
CA PHE A 387 19.47 16.05 -2.16
C PHE A 387 18.67 14.84 -1.67
N VAL A 388 19.09 13.62 -2.02
CA VAL A 388 18.44 12.38 -1.58
C VAL A 388 18.60 12.19 -0.07
N GLN A 389 19.77 12.53 0.51
CA GLN A 389 19.97 12.49 1.95
C GLN A 389 18.99 13.43 2.67
N GLU A 390 18.94 14.69 2.24
CA GLU A 390 18.06 15.71 2.80
C GLU A 390 16.58 15.33 2.67
N PHE A 391 16.19 14.81 1.51
CA PHE A 391 14.84 14.31 1.26
C PHE A 391 14.46 13.15 2.18
N LEU A 392 15.34 12.16 2.35
CA LEU A 392 15.09 11.00 3.21
C LEU A 392 15.02 11.40 4.69
N ILE A 393 15.87 12.34 5.14
CA ILE A 393 15.81 12.91 6.50
C ILE A 393 14.50 13.68 6.70
N PHE A 394 14.06 14.44 5.71
CA PHE A 394 12.77 15.11 5.72
C PHE A 394 11.60 14.12 5.89
N LEU A 395 11.59 13.01 5.14
CA LEU A 395 10.58 11.96 5.26
C LEU A 395 10.56 11.32 6.65
N LYS A 396 11.75 11.06 7.22
CA LYS A 396 11.89 10.56 8.59
C LYS A 396 11.24 11.51 9.60
N GLY A 397 11.57 12.80 9.53
CA GLY A 397 10.98 13.81 10.41
C GLY A 397 9.46 13.94 10.25
N LEU A 398 8.93 13.80 9.03
CA LEU A 398 7.49 13.83 8.77
C LEU A 398 6.76 12.63 9.39
N SER A 399 7.36 11.44 9.32
CA SER A 399 6.79 10.22 9.91
C SER A 399 6.78 10.27 11.44
N GLU A 400 7.87 10.73 12.05
CA GLU A 400 8.04 10.75 13.51
C GLU A 400 7.08 11.74 14.20
N ARG A 401 6.81 12.91 13.60
CA ARG A 401 5.88 13.92 14.15
C ARG A 401 4.44 13.45 14.32
N LYS A 402 4.02 12.40 13.61
CA LYS A 402 2.67 11.81 13.72
C LYS A 402 2.56 10.73 14.80
N SER A 403 3.66 10.24 15.36
CA SER A 403 3.61 9.23 16.43
C SER A 403 3.30 9.85 17.81
N THR A 404 3.31 11.19 17.90
CA THR A 404 3.15 11.96 19.16
C THR A 404 1.77 12.62 19.34
N ASN A 405 0.87 12.51 18.37
CA ASN A 405 -0.52 13.00 18.41
C ASN A 405 -1.49 11.86 18.16
#